data_AF-A0A0F7XWR7-F1
#
_entry.id   AF-A0A0F7XWR7-F1
#
_cell.length_a   1.000
_cell.length_b   1.000
_cell.length_c   1.000
_cell.angle_alpha   90.00
_cell.angle_beta   90.00
_cell.angle_gamma   90.00
#
_symmetry.space_group_name_H-M   'P 1'
#
loop_
_entity.id
_entity.type
_entity.pdbx_description
1 polymer ?
#
loop_
_entity_poly.entity_id
_entity_poly.type
_entity_poly.pdbx_seq_one_letter_code
_entity_poly.pdbx_strand_id
1 'polypeptide(L)'
;MLSSLAGIPRPWLDELYDSPAMVTDPDGRAAVINEMAYAASRRREVDAGVLSDMLELAEAARTWALLEHEEAWAMGIFAEYEPDRPTGGQILPELRR
;
A
#
# COMPACT_ATOMS: atom_id res chain seq x y z
N MET A 1 -16.92 17.29 0.37
CA MET A 1 -16.07 18.48 0.11
C MET A 1 -14.81 18.20 0.90
N LEU A 2 -13.73 17.74 0.26
CA LEU A 2 -12.52 17.31 0.97
C LEU A 2 -12.01 18.48 1.82
N SER A 3 -12.16 18.37 3.14
CA SER A 3 -11.72 19.38 4.08
C SER A 3 -10.20 19.47 4.04
N SER A 4 -9.70 20.68 4.28
CA SER A 4 -8.29 21.01 4.41
C SER A 4 -7.50 19.98 5.24
N LEU A 5 -6.27 19.64 4.84
CA LEU A 5 -5.29 18.85 5.63
C LEU A 5 -4.99 19.44 7.03
N ALA A 6 -5.54 20.63 7.35
CA ALA A 6 -5.45 21.25 8.65
C ALA A 6 -6.00 20.34 9.76
N GLY A 7 -5.18 20.10 10.78
CA GLY A 7 -5.56 19.28 11.93
C GLY A 7 -5.23 17.80 11.78
N ILE A 8 -4.77 17.32 10.62
CA ILE A 8 -4.30 15.94 10.47
C ILE A 8 -2.91 15.80 11.12
N PRO A 9 -2.70 14.80 12.01
CA PRO A 9 -1.41 14.56 12.62
C PRO A 9 -0.32 14.28 11.59
N ARG A 10 0.83 14.96 11.71
CA ARG A 10 1.93 14.79 10.75
C ARG A 10 2.46 13.35 10.63
N PRO A 11 2.65 12.60 11.73
CA PRO A 11 3.10 11.20 11.63
C PRO A 11 2.14 10.32 10.81
N TRP A 12 0.84 10.61 10.84
CA TRP A 12 -0.15 9.91 10.04
C TRP A 12 -0.01 10.25 8.55
N LEU A 13 0.26 11.52 8.21
CA LEU A 13 0.54 11.92 6.83
C LEU A 13 1.84 11.31 6.30
N ASP A 14 2.88 11.25 7.12
CA ASP A 14 4.16 10.65 6.70
C ASP A 14 3.97 9.16 6.36
N GLU A 15 3.14 8.45 7.13
CA GLU A 15 2.76 7.05 6.84
C GLU A 15 1.93 6.90 5.56
N LEU A 16 0.94 7.79 5.35
CA LEU A 16 0.10 7.81 4.14
C LEU A 16 0.92 8.09 2.87
N TYR A 17 1.92 8.97 2.96
CA TYR A 17 2.74 9.40 1.83
C TYR A 17 3.95 8.49 1.56
N ASP A 18 4.16 7.43 2.34
CA ASP A 18 5.11 6.37 2.01
C ASP A 18 4.56 5.48 0.88
N SER A 19 4.52 6.05 -0.33
CA SER A 19 3.99 5.38 -1.52
C SER A 19 4.66 4.03 -1.81
N PRO A 20 6.00 3.87 -1.73
CA PRO A 20 6.64 2.56 -1.93
C PRO A 20 6.15 1.50 -0.96
N ALA A 21 6.05 1.82 0.34
CA ALA A 21 5.52 0.89 1.33
C ALA A 21 4.04 0.57 1.06
N MET A 22 3.24 1.59 0.73
CA MET A 22 1.81 1.44 0.43
C MET A 22 1.57 0.51 -0.78
N VAL A 23 2.32 0.67 -1.88
CA VAL A 23 2.18 -0.20 -3.06
C VAL A 23 2.67 -1.62 -2.77
N THR A 24 3.64 -1.81 -1.89
CA THR A 24 4.19 -3.14 -1.57
C THR A 24 3.21 -3.99 -0.75
N ASP A 25 2.49 -3.39 0.19
CA ASP A 25 1.50 -4.07 1.05
C ASP A 25 0.25 -3.18 1.28
N PRO A 26 -0.64 -3.03 0.27
CA PRO A 26 -1.75 -2.10 0.33
C PRO A 26 -2.68 -2.33 1.52
N ASP A 27 -3.04 -3.59 1.79
CA ASP A 27 -3.96 -3.96 2.87
C ASP A 27 -3.32 -3.79 4.25
N GLY A 28 -2.08 -4.26 4.44
CA GLY A 28 -1.39 -4.15 5.72
C GLY A 28 -1.09 -2.69 6.08
N ARG A 29 -0.69 -1.87 5.11
CA ARG A 29 -0.43 -0.43 5.33
C ARG A 29 -1.71 0.34 5.62
N ALA A 30 -2.81 0.06 4.92
CA ALA A 30 -4.11 0.65 5.22
C ALA A 30 -4.58 0.33 6.65
N ALA A 31 -4.37 -0.91 7.11
CA ALA A 31 -4.70 -1.30 8.49
C ALA A 31 -3.90 -0.49 9.53
N VAL A 32 -2.60 -0.29 9.30
CA VAL A 32 -1.74 0.53 10.18
C VAL A 32 -2.23 1.99 10.22
N ILE A 33 -2.50 2.58 9.07
CA ILE A 33 -2.95 3.98 8.94
C ILE A 33 -4.32 4.19 9.60
N ASN A 34 -5.25 3.23 9.45
CA ASN A 34 -6.54 3.24 10.13
C ASN A 34 -6.39 3.20 11.66
N GLU A 35 -5.52 2.32 12.18
CA GLU A 35 -5.25 2.26 13.62
C GLU A 35 -4.60 3.55 14.15
N MET A 36 -3.71 4.17 13.38
CA MET A 36 -3.15 5.48 13.74
C MET A 36 -4.23 6.56 13.83
N ALA A 37 -5.20 6.57 12.90
CA ALA A 37 -6.34 7.49 12.92
C ALA A 37 -7.22 7.27 14.16
N TYR A 38 -7.58 6.02 14.45
CA TYR A 38 -8.33 5.70 15.66
C TYR A 38 -7.55 6.03 16.94
N ALA A 39 -6.24 5.81 16.96
CA ALA A 39 -5.40 6.15 18.10
C ALA A 39 -5.35 7.67 18.35
N ALA A 40 -5.25 8.48 17.30
CA ALA A 40 -5.33 9.94 17.39
C ALA A 40 -6.69 10.40 17.94
N SER A 41 -7.79 9.81 17.46
CA SER A 41 -9.14 10.09 17.97
C SER A 41 -9.30 9.71 19.44
N ARG A 42 -8.80 8.54 19.85
CA ARG A 42 -8.80 8.09 21.27
C ARG A 42 -8.01 9.05 22.17
N ARG A 43 -6.91 9.61 21.67
CA ARG A 43 -6.12 10.65 22.36
C ARG A 43 -6.74 12.05 22.29
N ARG A 44 -7.87 12.20 21.57
CA ARG A 44 -8.55 13.48 21.33
C ARG A 44 -7.68 14.52 20.61
N GLU A 45 -6.76 14.05 19.78
CA GLU A 45 -5.92 14.89 18.92
C GLU A 45 -6.69 15.40 17.70
N VAL A 46 -7.73 14.67 17.30
CA VAL A 46 -8.59 14.96 16.16
C VAL A 46 -10.07 14.82 16.56
N ASP A 47 -10.93 15.59 15.93
CA ASP A 47 -12.37 15.45 16.07
C ASP A 47 -12.94 14.38 15.12
N ALA A 48 -14.26 14.16 15.18
CA ALA A 48 -14.92 13.15 14.37
C ALA A 48 -14.89 13.47 12.86
N GLY A 49 -14.84 14.75 12.47
CA GLY A 49 -14.76 15.16 11.07
C GLY A 49 -13.39 14.83 10.50
N VAL A 50 -12.33 15.24 11.20
CA VAL A 50 -10.95 14.93 10.83
C VAL A 50 -10.70 13.41 10.85
N LEU A 51 -11.26 12.67 11.81
CA LEU A 51 -11.21 11.21 11.79
C LEU A 51 -11.85 10.62 10.52
N SER A 52 -13.03 11.11 10.12
CA SER A 52 -13.69 10.65 8.88
C SER A 52 -12.79 10.90 7.66
N ASP A 53 -12.25 12.12 7.54
CA ASP A 53 -11.36 12.49 6.43
C ASP A 53 -10.11 11.59 6.39
N MET A 54 -9.51 11.28 7.55
CA MET A 54 -8.36 10.38 7.64
C MET A 54 -8.71 8.97 7.15
N LEU A 55 -9.84 8.40 7.57
CA LEU A 55 -10.26 7.06 7.14
C LEU A 55 -10.62 7.01 5.65
N GLU A 56 -11.25 8.06 5.13
CA GLU A 56 -11.56 8.19 3.71
C GLU A 56 -10.29 8.27 2.85
N LEU A 57 -9.30 9.04 3.29
CA LEU A 57 -8.00 9.14 2.62
C LEU A 57 -7.22 7.82 2.68
N ALA A 58 -7.29 7.08 3.80
CA ALA A 58 -6.66 5.77 3.93
C ALA A 58 -7.26 4.76 2.93
N GLU A 59 -8.58 4.73 2.78
CA GLU A 59 -9.24 3.85 1.80
C GLU A 59 -8.94 4.26 0.35
N ALA A 60 -8.88 5.57 0.08
CA ALA A 60 -8.49 6.07 -1.24
C ALA A 60 -7.04 5.67 -1.60
N ALA A 61 -6.12 5.78 -0.65
CA ALA A 61 -4.72 5.36 -0.84
C ALA A 61 -4.60 3.85 -1.02
N ARG A 62 -5.35 3.05 -0.25
CA ARG A 62 -5.45 1.59 -0.41
C ARG A 62 -5.92 1.22 -1.81
N THR A 63 -7.00 1.85 -2.28
CA THR A 63 -7.58 1.58 -3.61
C THR A 63 -6.58 1.91 -4.73
N TRP A 64 -5.89 3.04 -4.64
CA TRP A 64 -4.83 3.40 -5.57
C TRP A 64 -3.68 2.38 -5.54
N ALA A 65 -3.21 2.02 -4.34
CA ALA A 65 -2.07 1.13 -4.19
C ALA A 65 -2.36 -0.30 -4.64
N LEU A 66 -3.60 -0.80 -4.51
CA LEU A 66 -4.00 -2.08 -5.08
C LEU A 66 -3.86 -2.09 -6.61
N LEU A 67 -4.27 -1.01 -7.28
CA LEU A 67 -4.12 -0.88 -8.73
C LEU A 67 -2.65 -0.85 -9.14
N GLU A 68 -1.83 -0.04 -8.46
CA GLU A 68 -0.38 0.03 -8.72
C GLU A 68 0.33 -1.30 -8.41
N HIS A 69 -0.10 -2.01 -7.37
CA HIS A 69 0.44 -3.31 -7.02
C HIS A 69 0.20 -4.32 -8.14
N GLU A 70 -1.03 -4.38 -8.66
CA GLU A 70 -1.39 -5.22 -9.81
C GLU A 70 -0.59 -4.85 -11.06
N GLU A 71 -0.42 -3.56 -11.36
CA GLU A 71 0.38 -3.08 -12.49
C GLU A 71 1.86 -3.46 -12.34
N ALA A 72 2.44 -3.28 -11.17
CA ALA A 72 3.83 -3.63 -10.90
C ALA A 72 4.09 -5.14 -10.98
N TRP A 73 3.11 -5.98 -10.59
CA TRP A 73 3.13 -7.42 -10.87
C TRP A 73 3.08 -7.70 -12.38
N ALA A 74 2.18 -7.04 -13.11
CA ALA A 74 2.04 -7.22 -14.56
C ALA A 74 3.31 -6.78 -15.33
N MET A 75 4.03 -5.77 -14.84
CA MET A 75 5.30 -5.30 -15.40
C MET A 75 6.52 -6.13 -14.97
N GLY A 76 6.36 -7.10 -14.07
CA GLY A 76 7.46 -7.94 -13.57
C GLY A 76 8.43 -7.22 -12.62
N ILE A 77 8.03 -6.08 -12.05
CA ILE A 77 8.88 -5.29 -11.13
C ILE A 77 8.99 -5.99 -9.77
N PHE A 78 7.93 -6.67 -9.33
CA PHE A 78 7.92 -7.48 -8.10
C PHE A 78 8.32 -8.95 -8.32
N ALA A 79 8.68 -9.33 -9.56
CA ALA A 79 8.90 -10.72 -9.96
C ALA A 79 10.25 -11.33 -9.52
N GLU A 80 11.01 -10.72 -8.59
CA GLU A 80 12.19 -11.38 -8.00
C GLU A 80 11.84 -12.44 -6.93
N TYR A 81 10.56 -12.72 -6.68
CA TYR A 81 10.14 -13.95 -6.03
C TYR A 81 9.20 -14.73 -6.94
N GLU A 82 9.73 -15.77 -7.58
CA GLU A 82 8.95 -16.76 -8.31
C GLU A 82 8.44 -17.80 -7.30
N PRO A 83 7.15 -17.80 -6.91
CA PRO A 83 6.61 -18.88 -6.10
C PRO A 83 6.39 -20.06 -7.06
N ASP A 84 7.26 -21.07 -6.93
CA ASP A 84 7.24 -22.33 -7.69
C ASP A 84 7.41 -22.22 -9.21
N ARG A 85 8.64 -21.93 -9.65
CA ARG A 85 9.19 -22.71 -10.77
C ARG A 85 9.62 -24.07 -10.20
N PRO A 86 9.06 -25.21 -10.66
CA PRO A 86 9.65 -26.50 -10.37
C PRO A 86 11.07 -26.49 -10.94
N THR A 87 12.04 -26.57 -10.05
CA THR A 87 13.45 -26.66 -10.36
C THR A 87 13.69 -27.92 -11.18
N GLY A 88 14.29 -27.78 -12.37
CA GLY A 88 14.95 -28.90 -13.06
C GLY A 88 14.32 -29.32 -14.38
N GLY A 89 14.81 -28.70 -15.45
CA GLY A 89 14.54 -29.13 -16.82
C GLY A 89 15.47 -28.46 -17.82
N GLN A 90 16.79 -28.66 -17.69
CA GLN A 90 17.69 -28.47 -18.83
C GLN A 90 17.25 -29.42 -19.94
N ILE A 91 16.73 -28.92 -21.06
CA ILE A 91 16.99 -29.47 -22.39
C ILE A 91 16.98 -28.30 -23.39
N LEU A 92 18.15 -27.88 -23.86
CA LEU A 92 18.29 -27.20 -25.15
C LEU A 92 18.58 -28.31 -26.18
N PRO A 93 17.62 -28.71 -27.03
CA PRO A 93 17.97 -29.30 -28.31
C PRO A 93 18.08 -28.08 -29.26
N GLU A 94 19.20 -27.75 -29.89
CA GLU A 94 19.71 -28.39 -31.09
C GLU A 94 21.12 -27.78 -31.34
N LEU A 95 22.19 -28.44 -30.88
CA LEU A 95 23.50 -28.32 -31.51
C LEU A 95 23.96 -29.72 -31.87
N ARG A 96 23.35 -30.28 -32.92
CA ARG A 96 23.91 -31.43 -33.62
C ARG A 96 24.19 -31.01 -35.07
N ARG A 97 25.48 -30.98 -35.37
CA ARG A 97 26.07 -30.93 -36.70
C ARG A 97 25.58 -32.08 -37.57
#